data_AF-A0A512II26-F1
#
_entry.id   AF-A0A512II26-F1
#
_cell.length_a   1.000
_cell.length_b   1.000
_cell.length_c   1.000
_cell.angle_alpha   90.00
_cell.angle_beta   90.00
_cell.angle_gamma   90.00
#
_symmetry.space_group_name_H-M   'P 1'
#
loop_
_entity.id
_entity.type
_entity.pdbx_description
1 polymer ?
#
loop_
_entity_poly.entity_id
_entity_poly.type
_entity_poly.pdbx_seq_one_letter_code
_entity_poly.pdbx_strand_id
1 'polypeptide(L)'
;MPFEVFDKRMTPLAKAPSVTIQKRGVISLNKAAHDLVDNAETVELLYDRDRQVMALRATDDSSPHAYAVRNGSKRGPGQAIVSANAFTAHYGIDTTATRRWKPFVEDGMLCVDLTTEGTVITGNRTKTTAPTDAVEPAETSVDGATPKESTDDNPDHP
;
A
#
# COMPACT_ATOMS: atom_id res chain seq x y z
N MET A 1 -50.63 20.13 -12.72
CA MET A 1 -49.29 20.16 -13.35
C MET A 1 -48.49 19.01 -12.76
N PRO A 2 -48.03 18.02 -13.55
CA PRO A 2 -47.21 16.94 -13.00
C PRO A 2 -45.73 17.34 -13.03
N PHE A 3 -45.05 17.23 -11.90
CA PHE A 3 -43.59 17.30 -11.82
C PHE A 3 -43.01 15.99 -12.37
N GLU A 4 -41.96 16.08 -13.18
CA GLU A 4 -41.26 14.94 -13.77
C GLU A 4 -40.05 14.56 -12.89
N VAL A 5 -39.92 13.28 -12.55
CA VAL A 5 -38.74 12.78 -11.83
C VAL A 5 -37.57 12.75 -12.79
N PHE A 6 -36.56 13.55 -12.51
CA PHE A 6 -35.33 13.60 -13.29
C PHE A 6 -34.52 12.31 -13.13
N ASP A 7 -34.76 11.33 -14.00
CA ASP A 7 -33.94 10.10 -14.11
C ASP A 7 -32.70 10.37 -14.97
N LYS A 8 -31.79 11.18 -14.43
CA LYS A 8 -30.49 11.43 -15.06
C LYS A 8 -29.51 10.33 -14.68
N ARG A 9 -29.67 9.19 -15.35
CA ARG A 9 -28.70 8.09 -15.44
C ARG A 9 -28.71 7.20 -14.18
N MET A 10 -29.10 5.94 -14.39
CA MET A 10 -28.37 4.75 -13.93
C MET A 10 -26.86 4.89 -14.22
N THR A 11 -26.19 5.83 -13.56
CA THR A 11 -24.76 5.72 -13.33
C THR A 11 -24.69 4.73 -12.18
N PRO A 12 -24.20 3.50 -12.37
CA PRO A 12 -24.11 2.56 -11.26
C PRO A 12 -23.36 3.25 -10.12
N LEU A 13 -24.10 3.60 -9.06
CA LEU A 13 -23.58 4.38 -7.94
C LEU A 13 -22.48 3.59 -7.22
N ALA A 14 -22.56 2.26 -7.31
CA ALA A 14 -21.53 1.33 -6.92
C ALA A 14 -20.51 1.15 -8.06
N LYS A 15 -19.30 1.68 -7.87
CA LYS A 15 -18.13 1.25 -8.66
C LYS A 15 -17.91 -0.24 -8.41
N ALA A 16 -17.77 -1.03 -9.47
CA ALA A 16 -17.46 -2.45 -9.37
C ALA A 16 -16.28 -2.70 -8.41
N PRO A 17 -16.30 -3.78 -7.60
CA PRO A 17 -15.22 -4.07 -6.67
C PRO A 17 -13.90 -4.19 -7.45
N SER A 18 -12.85 -3.58 -6.92
CA SER A 18 -11.53 -3.60 -7.56
C SER A 18 -10.42 -3.63 -6.52
N VAL A 19 -9.43 -4.47 -6.81
CA VAL A 19 -8.20 -4.59 -6.03
C VAL A 19 -7.06 -4.12 -6.91
N THR A 20 -6.22 -3.24 -6.38
CA THR A 20 -5.07 -2.72 -7.10
C THR A 20 -3.82 -3.03 -6.29
N ILE A 21 -2.89 -3.77 -6.90
CA ILE A 21 -1.54 -3.96 -6.36
C ILE A 21 -0.68 -2.87 -6.98
N GLN A 22 -0.15 -2.02 -6.12
CA GLN A 22 0.70 -0.90 -6.50
C GLN A 22 2.17 -1.32 -6.46
N LYS A 23 3.02 -0.44 -6.98
CA LYS A 23 4.46 -0.57 -6.81
C LYS A 23 4.83 -0.73 -5.34
N ARG A 24 5.87 -1.53 -5.07
CA ARG A 24 6.38 -1.82 -3.71
C ARG A 24 5.40 -2.59 -2.82
N GLY A 25 4.47 -3.33 -3.41
CA GLY A 25 3.61 -4.27 -2.68
C GLY A 25 2.53 -3.64 -1.81
N VAL A 26 2.08 -2.43 -2.13
CA VAL A 26 0.92 -1.83 -1.46
C VAL A 26 -0.35 -2.30 -2.16
N ILE A 27 -1.27 -2.91 -1.41
CA ILE A 27 -2.58 -3.33 -1.91
C ILE A 27 -3.59 -2.24 -1.57
N SER A 28 -4.45 -1.92 -2.53
CA SER A 28 -5.51 -0.95 -2.33
C SER A 28 -6.85 -1.45 -2.85
N LEU A 29 -7.87 -1.30 -2.02
CA LEU A 29 -9.24 -1.76 -2.21
C LEU A 29 -10.13 -0.53 -2.37
N ASN A 30 -11.01 -0.54 -3.36
CA ASN A 30 -12.10 0.44 -3.37
C ASN A 30 -13.16 0.07 -2.32
N LYS A 31 -14.09 0.98 -2.04
CA LYS A 31 -15.16 0.74 -1.06
C LYS A 31 -15.92 -0.56 -1.32
N ALA A 32 -16.34 -0.81 -2.57
CA ALA A 32 -17.05 -2.05 -2.90
C ALA A 32 -16.24 -3.32 -2.61
N ALA A 33 -14.92 -3.33 -2.80
CA ALA A 33 -14.07 -4.46 -2.44
C ALA A 33 -13.83 -4.57 -0.93
N HIS A 34 -13.77 -3.45 -0.21
CA HIS A 34 -13.66 -3.43 1.25
C HIS A 34 -14.96 -3.89 1.93
N ASP A 35 -16.11 -3.57 1.34
CA ASP A 35 -17.41 -4.06 1.78
C ASP A 35 -17.54 -5.59 1.64
N LEU A 36 -16.84 -6.22 0.69
CA LEU A 36 -16.81 -7.68 0.53
C LEU A 36 -16.00 -8.42 1.61
N VAL A 37 -15.18 -7.69 2.38
CA VAL A 37 -14.47 -8.21 3.56
C VAL A 37 -15.05 -7.60 4.84
N ASP A 38 -16.35 -7.30 4.82
CA ASP A 38 -17.11 -6.74 5.95
C ASP A 38 -16.55 -5.45 6.55
N ASN A 39 -15.88 -4.63 5.72
CA ASN A 39 -15.17 -3.43 6.15
C ASN A 39 -14.13 -3.71 7.27
N ALA A 40 -13.53 -4.90 7.27
CA ALA A 40 -12.56 -5.31 8.29
C ALA A 40 -11.41 -4.30 8.45
N GLU A 41 -11.05 -4.04 9.71
CA GLU A 41 -9.91 -3.20 10.09
C GLU A 41 -8.58 -3.98 10.03
N THR A 42 -8.66 -5.29 10.13
CA THR A 42 -7.53 -6.23 10.08
C THR A 42 -7.83 -7.40 9.15
N VAL A 43 -6.87 -7.74 8.31
CA VAL A 43 -6.99 -8.84 7.35
C VAL A 43 -5.78 -9.75 7.38
N GLU A 44 -5.99 -11.04 7.15
CA GLU A 44 -4.95 -11.99 6.81
C GLU A 44 -4.73 -12.05 5.31
N LEU A 45 -3.45 -12.12 4.92
CA LEU A 45 -3.03 -12.27 3.54
C LEU A 45 -2.67 -13.74 3.30
N LEU A 46 -3.39 -14.37 2.37
CA LEU A 46 -3.26 -15.77 2.03
C LEU A 46 -2.80 -15.89 0.57
N TYR A 47 -2.01 -16.91 0.28
CA TYR A 47 -1.56 -17.21 -1.08
C TYR A 47 -1.71 -18.68 -1.38
N ASP A 48 -2.45 -18.98 -2.43
CA ASP A 48 -2.51 -20.31 -3.04
C ASP A 48 -1.43 -20.39 -4.12
N ARG A 49 -0.40 -21.21 -3.88
CA ARG A 49 0.72 -21.38 -4.82
C ARG A 49 0.32 -22.18 -6.06
N ASP A 50 -0.62 -23.10 -5.93
CA ASP A 50 -1.03 -23.99 -7.02
C ASP A 50 -1.92 -23.25 -8.01
N ARG A 51 -2.83 -22.40 -7.49
CA ARG A 51 -3.72 -21.56 -8.31
C ARG A 51 -3.13 -20.18 -8.63
N GLN A 52 -2.03 -19.81 -7.98
CA GLN A 52 -1.47 -18.45 -8.00
C GLN A 52 -2.51 -17.36 -7.63
N VAL A 53 -3.36 -17.67 -6.65
CA VAL A 53 -4.43 -16.78 -6.18
C VAL A 53 -4.01 -16.16 -4.85
N MET A 54 -4.12 -14.84 -4.76
CA MET A 54 -4.02 -14.12 -3.49
C MET A 54 -5.41 -13.97 -2.87
N ALA A 55 -5.55 -14.17 -1.57
CA ALA A 55 -6.80 -13.95 -0.86
C ALA A 55 -6.61 -13.04 0.36
N LEU A 56 -7.62 -12.21 0.62
CA LEU A 56 -7.73 -11.38 1.81
C LEU A 56 -8.90 -11.87 2.64
N ARG A 57 -8.64 -12.18 3.91
CA ARG A 57 -9.66 -12.66 4.85
C ARG A 57 -9.73 -11.72 6.04
N ALA A 58 -10.93 -11.33 6.47
CA ALA A 58 -11.11 -10.59 7.72
C ALA A 58 -10.58 -11.43 8.89
N THR A 59 -9.81 -10.81 9.78
CA THR A 59 -9.27 -11.47 10.97
C THR A 59 -9.35 -10.55 12.17
N ASP A 60 -9.17 -11.11 13.36
CA ASP A 60 -9.07 -10.37 14.61
C ASP A 60 -7.68 -9.72 14.77
N ASP A 61 -7.61 -8.61 15.51
CA ASP A 61 -6.37 -7.88 15.75
C ASP A 61 -5.37 -8.67 16.63
N SER A 62 -5.84 -9.67 17.35
CA SER A 62 -5.03 -10.60 18.13
C SER A 62 -4.27 -11.62 17.26
N SER A 63 -4.63 -11.79 15.98
CA SER A 63 -3.94 -12.73 15.10
C SER A 63 -2.50 -12.27 14.81
N PRO A 64 -1.49 -13.14 14.98
CA PRO A 64 -0.09 -12.79 14.69
C PRO A 64 0.17 -12.49 13.21
N HIS A 65 -0.78 -12.83 12.33
CA HIS A 65 -0.71 -12.60 10.89
C HIS A 65 -1.70 -11.54 10.40
N ALA A 66 -2.26 -10.75 11.32
CA ALA A 66 -3.14 -9.64 11.00
C ALA A 66 -2.37 -8.46 10.36
N TYR A 67 -2.84 -8.02 9.20
CA TYR A 67 -2.41 -6.80 8.54
C TYR A 67 -3.47 -5.73 8.70
N ALA A 68 -3.07 -4.56 9.21
CA ALA A 68 -3.97 -3.43 9.36
C ALA A 68 -4.41 -2.85 8.01
N VAL A 69 -5.73 -2.68 7.85
CA VAL A 69 -6.38 -1.99 6.75
C VAL A 69 -6.52 -0.52 7.12
N ARG A 70 -5.89 0.36 6.33
CA ARG A 70 -5.87 1.80 6.58
C ARG A 70 -6.71 2.54 5.55
N ASN A 71 -7.41 3.58 5.98
CA ASN A 71 -8.12 4.46 5.06
C ASN A 71 -7.14 5.46 4.41
N GLY A 72 -6.99 5.38 3.10
CA GLY A 72 -6.04 6.15 2.30
C GLY A 72 -6.39 7.63 2.09
N SER A 73 -7.60 8.07 2.46
CA SER A 73 -8.02 9.46 2.35
C SER A 73 -8.91 9.87 3.51
N LYS A 74 -8.66 11.07 4.07
CA LYS A 74 -9.54 11.74 5.04
C LYS A 74 -10.71 12.49 4.38
N ARG A 75 -10.73 12.63 3.04
CA ARG A 75 -11.61 13.59 2.32
C ARG A 75 -12.29 13.03 1.06
N GLY A 76 -12.52 11.73 0.94
CA GLY A 76 -13.22 11.15 -0.22
C GLY A 76 -13.60 9.68 0.00
N PRO A 77 -14.33 9.05 -0.95
CA PRO A 77 -14.78 7.66 -0.81
C PRO A 77 -13.56 6.77 -0.51
N GLY A 78 -13.54 6.25 0.72
CA GLY A 78 -12.37 5.66 1.35
C GLY A 78 -11.79 4.53 0.52
N GLN A 79 -10.53 4.67 0.13
CA GLN A 79 -9.74 3.57 -0.37
C GLN A 79 -9.12 2.87 0.84
N ALA A 80 -9.39 1.59 1.03
CA ALA A 80 -8.73 0.78 2.03
C ALA A 80 -7.34 0.37 1.50
N ILE A 81 -6.31 0.46 2.33
CA ILE A 81 -4.91 0.23 1.97
C ILE A 81 -4.31 -0.78 2.94
N VAL A 82 -3.66 -1.80 2.39
CA VAL A 82 -2.93 -2.83 3.15
C VAL A 82 -1.47 -2.82 2.70
N SER A 83 -0.56 -2.75 3.67
CA SER A 83 0.88 -2.80 3.41
C SER A 83 1.34 -4.25 3.29
N ALA A 84 1.41 -4.77 2.07
CA ALA A 84 1.68 -6.17 1.78
C ALA A 84 3.09 -6.41 1.19
N ASN A 85 4.03 -5.49 1.39
CA ASN A 85 5.37 -5.56 0.78
C ASN A 85 6.08 -6.90 1.08
N ALA A 86 6.09 -7.31 2.35
CA ALA A 86 6.67 -8.58 2.77
C ALA A 86 5.98 -9.79 2.10
N PHE A 87 4.65 -9.76 2.00
CA PHE A 87 3.86 -10.80 1.35
C PHE A 87 4.18 -10.89 -0.15
N THR A 88 4.14 -9.76 -0.87
CA THR A 88 4.43 -9.74 -2.30
C THR A 88 5.86 -10.14 -2.62
N ALA A 89 6.83 -9.73 -1.77
CA ALA A 89 8.21 -10.14 -1.93
C ALA A 89 8.42 -11.63 -1.64
N HIS A 90 7.78 -12.16 -0.59
CA HIS A 90 7.89 -13.56 -0.19
C HIS A 90 7.35 -14.53 -1.27
N TYR A 91 6.23 -14.18 -1.91
CA TYR A 91 5.60 -15.01 -2.94
C TYR A 91 6.01 -14.63 -4.38
N GLY A 92 6.92 -13.67 -4.56
CA GLY A 92 7.42 -13.29 -5.89
C GLY A 92 6.38 -12.63 -6.79
N ILE A 93 5.40 -11.93 -6.21
CA ILE A 93 4.36 -11.23 -6.97
C ILE A 93 4.98 -10.03 -7.69
N ASP A 94 4.76 -9.91 -9.01
CA ASP A 94 5.24 -8.78 -9.81
C ASP A 94 4.59 -7.46 -9.35
N THR A 95 5.39 -6.62 -8.70
CA THR A 95 5.00 -5.26 -8.26
C THR A 95 5.78 -4.18 -9.00
N THR A 96 6.35 -4.49 -10.17
CA THR A 96 7.09 -3.51 -11.00
C THR A 96 6.17 -2.43 -11.57
N ALA A 97 4.93 -2.80 -11.88
CA ALA A 97 3.87 -1.92 -12.35
C ALA A 97 2.67 -1.95 -11.41
N THR A 98 1.96 -0.83 -11.31
CA THR A 98 0.66 -0.81 -10.64
C THR A 98 -0.35 -1.48 -11.56
N ARG A 99 -1.04 -2.50 -11.05
CA ARG A 99 -2.03 -3.28 -11.79
C ARG A 99 -3.31 -3.40 -10.98
N ARG A 100 -4.45 -3.46 -11.68
CA ARG A 100 -5.78 -3.62 -11.09
C ARG A 100 -6.44 -4.90 -11.59
N TRP A 101 -7.06 -5.61 -10.67
CA TRP A 101 -7.84 -6.81 -10.91
C TRP A 101 -9.28 -6.64 -10.42
N LYS A 102 -10.16 -7.42 -11.05
CA LYS A 102 -11.51 -7.66 -10.55
C LYS A 102 -11.43 -8.82 -9.54
N PRO A 103 -11.70 -8.59 -8.24
CA PRO A 103 -11.71 -9.68 -7.28
C PRO A 103 -12.97 -10.54 -7.43
N PHE A 104 -12.92 -11.72 -6.82
CA PHE A 104 -14.06 -12.59 -6.61
C PHE A 104 -14.09 -13.02 -5.14
N VAL A 105 -15.26 -13.42 -4.63
CA VAL A 105 -15.40 -13.92 -3.26
C VAL A 105 -15.48 -15.44 -3.31
N GLU A 106 -14.68 -16.10 -2.49
CA GLU A 106 -14.66 -17.56 -2.32
C GLU A 106 -14.53 -17.84 -0.82
N ASP A 107 -15.45 -18.60 -0.23
CA ASP A 107 -15.45 -18.97 1.20
C ASP A 107 -15.31 -17.78 2.18
N GLY A 108 -15.93 -16.65 1.86
CA GLY A 108 -15.84 -15.43 2.68
C GLY A 108 -14.50 -14.68 2.58
N MET A 109 -13.65 -15.07 1.63
CA MET A 109 -12.37 -14.43 1.34
C MET A 109 -12.44 -13.66 0.03
N LEU A 110 -11.80 -12.48 0.00
CA LEU A 110 -11.66 -11.70 -1.21
C LEU A 110 -10.43 -12.17 -1.99
N CYS A 111 -10.68 -12.90 -3.07
CA CYS A 111 -9.66 -13.53 -3.89
C CYS A 111 -9.33 -12.71 -5.14
N VAL A 112 -8.07 -12.77 -5.54
CA VAL A 112 -7.51 -12.15 -6.73
C VAL A 112 -6.68 -13.19 -7.47
N ASP A 113 -7.13 -13.52 -8.68
CA ASP A 113 -6.38 -14.38 -9.59
C ASP A 113 -5.24 -13.58 -10.23
N LEU A 114 -3.99 -13.96 -9.92
CA LEU A 114 -2.80 -13.32 -10.46
C LEU A 114 -2.34 -13.95 -11.79
N THR A 115 -2.93 -15.07 -12.21
CA THR A 115 -2.68 -15.66 -13.53
C THR A 115 -3.31 -14.82 -14.64
N THR A 116 -4.44 -14.16 -14.32
CA THR A 116 -5.09 -13.21 -15.22
C THR A 116 -4.29 -11.90 -15.28
N GLU A 117 -4.03 -11.41 -16.50
CA GLU A 117 -3.36 -10.12 -16.69
C GLU A 117 -4.17 -8.97 -16.08
N GLY A 118 -3.64 -8.37 -15.00
CA GLY A 118 -4.22 -7.19 -14.40
C GLY A 118 -4.12 -5.97 -15.32
N THR A 119 -5.14 -5.11 -15.29
CA THR A 119 -5.13 -3.85 -16.03
C THR A 119 -4.05 -2.92 -15.48
N VAL A 120 -3.05 -2.58 -16.28
CA VAL A 120 -1.98 -1.66 -15.89
C VAL A 120 -2.54 -0.27 -15.65
N ILE A 121 -2.25 0.31 -14.48
CA ILE A 121 -2.57 1.69 -14.14
C ILE A 121 -1.30 2.52 -14.23
N THR A 122 -1.21 3.30 -15.30
CA THR A 122 -0.22 4.36 -15.43
C THR A 122 -0.72 5.62 -14.72
N GLY A 123 -0.01 6.02 -13.65
CA GLY A 123 -0.22 7.31 -13.03
C GLY A 123 0.57 8.40 -13.76
N ASN A 124 0.02 9.61 -13.89
CA ASN A 124 0.67 10.81 -14.43
C ASN A 124 1.87 11.33 -13.58
N ARG A 125 2.44 10.52 -12.69
CA ARG A 125 3.56 10.86 -11.82
C ARG A 125 4.79 10.04 -12.17
N THR A 126 5.35 10.26 -13.35
CA THR A 126 6.79 10.04 -13.58
C THR A 126 7.54 11.26 -13.03
N LYS A 127 7.74 11.32 -11.71
CA LYS A 127 8.90 12.06 -11.21
C LYS A 127 10.09 11.15 -11.40
N THR A 128 10.83 11.41 -12.47
CA THR A 128 12.19 10.94 -12.69
C THR A 128 12.99 11.21 -11.42
N THR A 129 13.41 10.15 -10.73
CA THR A 129 14.55 10.21 -9.83
C THR A 129 15.53 9.21 -10.40
N ALA A 130 16.51 9.73 -11.13
CA ALA A 130 17.64 8.94 -11.60
C ALA A 130 18.39 8.36 -10.38
N PRO A 131 18.87 7.11 -10.45
CA PRO A 131 19.74 6.56 -9.43
C PRO A 131 21.14 7.16 -9.60
N THR A 132 21.62 7.91 -8.61
CA THR A 132 23.05 8.11 -8.43
C THR A 132 23.53 6.93 -7.59
N ASP A 133 24.11 5.94 -8.26
CA ASP A 133 24.83 4.84 -7.60
C ASP A 133 26.34 5.14 -7.60
N ALA A 134 26.95 4.68 -6.52
CA ALA A 134 28.32 4.67 -6.03
C ALA A 134 29.51 5.07 -6.93
N VAL A 135 30.46 5.81 -6.34
CA VAL A 135 31.87 5.38 -6.27
C VAL A 135 32.43 5.67 -4.88
N GLU A 136 32.93 4.63 -4.23
CA GLU A 136 33.61 4.59 -2.92
C GLU A 136 35.13 4.91 -3.08
N PRO A 137 36.00 4.69 -2.08
CA PRO A 137 36.83 5.69 -1.39
C PRO A 137 38.29 5.76 -1.91
N ALA A 138 39.10 6.69 -1.37
CA ALA A 138 40.41 6.42 -0.75
C ALA A 138 41.38 7.64 -0.74
N GLU A 139 42.07 7.80 0.40
CA GLU A 139 43.41 8.39 0.62
C GLU A 139 43.56 9.92 0.56
N THR A 140 44.35 10.64 1.35
CA THR A 140 45.10 10.47 2.62
C THR A 140 45.63 11.88 3.00
N SER A 141 46.07 12.02 4.26
CA SER A 141 47.19 12.88 4.71
C SER A 141 46.91 14.26 5.34
N VAL A 142 47.08 14.25 6.68
CA VAL A 142 47.87 15.12 7.60
C VAL A 142 47.64 16.64 7.57
N ASP A 143 47.47 17.36 8.69
CA ASP A 143 48.43 17.59 9.79
C ASP A 143 47.66 18.37 10.89
N GLY A 144 47.62 18.00 12.18
CA GLY A 144 48.63 18.36 13.18
C GLY A 144 48.08 19.34 14.23
N ALA A 145 48.30 19.03 15.52
CA ALA A 145 48.17 19.87 16.73
C ALA A 145 46.82 19.94 17.53
N THR A 146 46.71 19.06 18.53
CA THR A 146 46.20 19.34 19.91
C THR A 146 47.41 19.82 20.76
N PRO A 147 47.34 20.36 22.01
CA PRO A 147 46.22 20.46 22.96
C PRO A 147 46.17 21.75 23.87
N LYS A 148 45.21 21.78 24.81
CA LYS A 148 45.14 22.39 26.18
C LYS A 148 43.75 23.01 26.41
N GLU A 149 42.84 22.43 27.20
CA GLU A 149 42.77 22.24 28.67
C GLU A 149 42.67 23.54 29.49
N SER A 150 41.71 23.54 30.44
CA SER A 150 41.47 24.45 31.58
C SER A 150 40.38 25.51 31.33
N THR A 151 39.43 25.85 32.20
CA THR A 151 38.92 25.43 33.53
C THR A 151 37.63 26.27 33.78
N ASP A 152 36.77 25.82 34.69
CA ASP A 152 35.67 26.50 35.42
C ASP A 152 35.31 27.97 35.07
N ASP A 153 34.02 28.30 35.03
CA ASP A 153 33.21 28.55 36.24
C ASP A 153 31.75 28.83 35.84
N ASN A 154 30.85 28.43 36.73
CA ASN A 154 29.40 28.61 36.63
C ASN A 154 29.03 30.01 37.21
N PRO A 155 27.83 30.19 37.77
CA PRO A 155 26.64 30.82 37.20
C PRO A 155 26.56 32.34 37.46
N ASP A 156 25.70 33.08 36.74
CA ASP A 156 24.61 33.81 37.40
C ASP A 156 23.55 34.33 36.43
N HIS A 157 22.32 34.32 36.94
CA HIS A 157 21.06 34.81 36.39
C HIS A 157 21.00 36.34 36.61
N PRO A 158 20.26 37.10 35.78
CA PRO A 158 18.94 37.53 36.25
C PRO A 158 17.82 37.47 35.21
#